data_AF-A0A7W7MJR5-F1
#
_entry.id   AF-A0A7W7MJR5-F1
#
_cell.length_a   1.000
_cell.length_b   1.000
_cell.length_c   1.000
_cell.angle_alpha   90.00
_cell.angle_beta   90.00
_cell.angle_gamma   90.00
#
_symmetry.space_group_name_H-M   'P 1'
#
loop_
_entity.id
_entity.type
_entity.pdbx_description
1 polymer ?
#
loop_
_entity_poly.entity_id
_entity_poly.type
_entity_poly.pdbx_seq_one_letter_code
_entity_poly.pdbx_strand_id
1 'polypeptide(L)'
;MPRRRPHHLRRPSPAPGSPHTDINGLSQRANNAIRYVEDVHLRPGATAKALAMWRELLDRPGRWLNGDAVISPGLEPEAARDTLLDVTRLLPPGPRRELERLLKPLDDNFHRRTTPQPLHGGEDLTRWWWHRDREL
;
A
#
# COMPACT_ATOMS: atom_id res chain seq x y z
N MET A 1 -19.39 10.57 47.24
CA MET A 1 -18.13 10.82 46.48
C MET A 1 -18.03 9.81 45.34
N PRO A 2 -18.45 10.12 44.10
CA PRO A 2 -18.28 9.19 42.99
C PRO A 2 -16.89 9.38 42.35
N ARG A 3 -16.07 8.32 42.37
CA ARG A 3 -14.73 8.28 41.78
C ARG A 3 -14.84 8.25 40.24
N ARG A 4 -14.33 9.28 39.55
CA ARG A 4 -14.18 9.31 38.08
C ARG A 4 -13.26 8.17 37.62
N ARG A 5 -13.78 7.30 36.75
CA ARG A 5 -13.01 6.24 36.09
C ARG A 5 -12.09 6.86 35.03
N PRO A 6 -10.89 6.31 34.77
CA PRO A 6 -9.97 6.87 33.78
C PRO A 6 -10.59 6.70 32.39
N HIS A 7 -10.79 7.82 31.69
CA HIS A 7 -11.13 7.81 30.28
C HIS A 7 -10.06 7.03 29.52
N HIS A 8 -10.50 6.02 28.77
CA HIS A 8 -9.66 5.33 27.81
C HIS A 8 -9.04 6.40 26.90
N LEU A 9 -7.71 6.45 26.84
CA LEU A 9 -6.94 7.33 25.97
C LEU A 9 -7.30 7.00 24.51
N ARG A 10 -8.35 7.65 24.01
CA ARG A 10 -8.68 7.68 22.60
C ARG A 10 -7.63 8.58 21.97
N ARG A 11 -6.72 8.02 21.15
CA ARG A 11 -5.86 8.84 20.30
C ARG A 11 -6.76 9.86 19.57
N PRO A 12 -6.43 11.16 19.59
CA PRO A 12 -7.25 12.15 18.92
C PRO A 12 -7.37 11.82 17.44
N SER A 13 -8.56 12.05 16.88
CA SER A 13 -8.73 12.09 15.42
C SER A 13 -7.81 13.19 14.86
N PRO A 14 -7.31 13.07 13.63
CA PRO A 14 -6.44 14.10 13.05
C PRO A 14 -7.12 15.46 13.09
N ALA A 15 -6.35 16.47 13.47
CA ALA A 15 -6.72 17.84 13.15
C ALA A 15 -6.77 18.00 11.62
N PRO A 16 -7.70 18.79 11.07
CA PRO A 16 -7.67 19.15 9.66
C PRO A 16 -6.30 19.79 9.34
N GLY A 17 -5.56 19.19 8.39
CA GLY A 17 -4.18 19.57 8.05
C GLY A 17 -3.08 18.63 8.57
N SER A 18 -3.42 17.49 9.22
CA SER A 18 -2.40 16.48 9.56
C SER A 18 -1.77 15.90 8.29
N PRO A 19 -0.43 15.70 8.26
CA PRO A 19 0.24 15.12 7.08
C PRO A 19 -0.12 13.64 6.86
N HIS A 20 -0.84 13.00 7.81
CA HIS A 20 -1.39 11.67 7.62
C HIS A 20 -2.75 11.73 6.94
N THR A 21 -2.91 10.89 5.92
CA THR A 21 -4.19 10.67 5.24
C THR A 21 -4.75 9.32 5.67
N ASP A 22 -5.99 9.30 6.18
CA ASP A 22 -6.66 8.04 6.49
C ASP A 22 -7.02 7.28 5.23
N ILE A 23 -6.75 5.99 5.24
CA ILE A 23 -7.07 5.10 4.13
C ILE A 23 -8.51 4.62 4.28
N ASN A 24 -9.35 5.00 3.31
CA ASN A 24 -10.74 4.56 3.22
C ASN A 24 -10.81 3.03 3.11
N GLY A 25 -11.71 2.43 3.89
CA GLY A 25 -11.91 0.98 3.96
C GLY A 25 -11.07 0.26 5.03
N LEU A 26 -10.21 0.97 5.76
CA LEU A 26 -9.50 0.45 6.92
C LEU A 26 -10.15 0.93 8.23
N SER A 27 -10.07 0.12 9.28
CA SER A 27 -10.49 0.53 10.61
C SER A 27 -9.61 1.65 11.18
N GLN A 28 -10.12 2.41 12.17
CA GLN A 28 -9.30 3.42 12.86
C GLN A 28 -8.06 2.79 13.53
N ARG A 29 -8.18 1.54 13.98
CA ARG A 29 -7.05 0.78 14.55
C ARG A 29 -5.97 0.55 13.50
N ALA A 30 -6.36 0.15 12.29
CA ALA A 30 -5.43 -0.05 11.19
C ALA A 30 -4.78 1.26 10.74
N ASN A 31 -5.57 2.32 10.54
CA ASN A 31 -5.05 3.65 10.23
C ASN A 31 -4.07 4.16 11.29
N ASN A 32 -4.37 4.01 12.59
CA ASN A 32 -3.45 4.40 13.66
C ASN A 32 -2.14 3.58 13.68
N ALA A 33 -2.20 2.30 13.30
CA ALA A 33 -1.01 1.46 13.19
C ALA A 33 -0.16 1.84 11.99
N ILE A 34 -0.80 2.17 10.86
CA ILE A 34 -0.12 2.69 9.66
C ILE A 34 0.58 4.00 9.98
N ARG A 35 -0.09 4.96 10.63
CA ARG A 35 0.56 6.23 11.03
C ARG A 35 1.79 5.99 11.90
N TYR A 36 1.71 5.05 12.85
CA TYR A 36 2.87 4.69 13.67
C TYR A 36 4.02 4.12 12.83
N VAL A 37 3.74 3.22 11.89
CA VAL A 37 4.76 2.70 10.96
C VAL A 37 5.34 3.84 10.12
N GLU A 38 4.50 4.74 9.61
CA GLU A 38 4.94 5.89 8.83
C GLU A 38 5.85 6.82 9.63
N ASP A 39 5.50 7.15 10.87
CA ASP A 39 6.30 8.03 11.73
C ASP A 39 7.68 7.45 12.07
N VAL A 40 7.77 6.12 12.19
CA VAL A 40 9.00 5.45 12.63
C VAL A 40 9.91 5.05 11.46
N HIS A 41 9.32 4.64 10.33
CA HIS A 41 10.07 3.99 9.25
C HIS A 41 9.96 4.70 7.90
N LEU A 42 9.01 5.61 7.71
CA LEU A 42 8.73 6.22 6.41
C LEU A 42 8.51 7.73 6.59
N ARG A 43 7.82 8.34 5.62
CA ARG A 43 7.28 9.70 5.71
C ARG A 43 5.78 9.64 6.00
N PRO A 44 5.22 10.59 6.76
CA PRO A 44 3.78 10.72 6.92
C PRO A 44 3.04 10.72 5.57
N GLY A 45 1.99 9.90 5.47
CA GLY A 45 1.19 9.74 4.25
C GLY A 45 1.82 8.90 3.15
N ALA A 46 2.99 8.28 3.37
CA ALA A 46 3.64 7.39 2.40
C ALA A 46 2.71 6.28 1.91
N THR A 47 1.97 5.66 2.83
CA THR A 47 1.10 4.51 2.52
C THR A 47 -0.07 4.94 1.66
N ALA A 48 -0.71 6.07 2.00
CA ALA A 48 -1.81 6.62 1.25
C ALA A 48 -1.37 7.06 -0.16
N LYS A 49 -0.19 7.70 -0.28
CA LYS A 49 0.39 8.07 -1.57
C LYS A 49 0.68 6.83 -2.43
N ALA A 50 1.35 5.82 -1.87
CA ALA A 50 1.66 4.59 -2.58
C ALA A 50 0.39 3.87 -3.07
N LEU A 51 -0.66 3.82 -2.23
CA LEU A 51 -1.94 3.25 -2.63
C LEU A 51 -2.62 4.03 -3.75
N ALA A 52 -2.58 5.37 -3.71
CA ALA A 52 -3.14 6.21 -4.75
C ALA A 52 -2.43 5.98 -6.09
N MET A 53 -1.09 5.96 -6.09
CA MET A 53 -0.29 5.66 -7.28
C MET A 53 -0.57 4.27 -7.85
N TRP A 54 -0.71 3.27 -6.97
CA TRP A 54 -1.04 1.90 -7.40
C TRP A 54 -2.43 1.81 -8.04
N ARG A 55 -3.42 2.54 -7.51
CA ARG A 55 -4.76 2.62 -8.11
C ARG A 55 -4.75 3.34 -9.44
N GLU A 56 -4.08 4.50 -9.52
CA GLU A 56 -3.98 5.30 -10.74
C GLU A 56 -3.38 4.49 -11.90
N LEU A 57 -2.35 3.69 -11.62
CA LEU A 57 -1.80 2.75 -12.59
C LEU A 57 -2.88 1.78 -13.12
N LEU A 58 -3.64 1.18 -12.22
CA LEU A 58 -4.64 0.15 -12.54
C LEU A 58 -5.92 0.73 -13.14
N ASP A 59 -6.19 2.01 -12.98
CA ASP A 59 -7.30 2.71 -13.63
C ASP A 59 -7.02 3.01 -15.10
N ARG A 60 -5.76 2.97 -15.55
CA ARG A 60 -5.42 3.10 -16.98
C ARG A 60 -6.12 1.98 -17.77
N PRO A 61 -6.69 2.24 -18.96
CA PRO A 61 -7.30 1.21 -19.79
C PRO A 61 -6.25 0.28 -20.43
N GLY A 62 -6.69 -0.87 -20.96
CA GLY A 62 -5.86 -1.78 -21.76
C GLY A 62 -5.61 -3.15 -21.13
N ARG A 63 -5.52 -4.20 -21.94
CA ARG A 63 -5.19 -5.55 -21.44
C ARG A 63 -3.76 -5.61 -20.90
N TRP A 64 -2.88 -4.85 -21.52
CA TRP A 64 -1.48 -4.66 -21.13
C TRP A 64 -1.35 -3.20 -20.70
N LEU A 65 -0.78 -3.00 -19.51
CA LEU A 65 -0.56 -1.66 -18.98
C LEU A 65 0.55 -1.01 -19.81
N ASN A 66 0.23 -0.20 -20.82
CA ASN A 66 1.27 0.51 -21.58
C ASN A 66 2.27 1.14 -20.60
N GLY A 67 3.51 0.66 -20.64
CA GLY A 67 4.59 1.28 -19.90
C GLY A 67 4.71 2.70 -20.41
N ASP A 68 4.61 3.62 -19.48
CA ASP A 68 4.62 5.03 -19.82
C ASP A 68 6.08 5.42 -20.03
N ALA A 69 6.42 5.94 -21.21
CA ALA A 69 7.79 6.29 -21.55
C ALA A 69 8.41 7.36 -20.60
N VAL A 70 7.57 8.06 -19.82
CA VAL A 70 7.99 9.04 -18.80
C VAL A 70 8.05 8.40 -17.40
N ILE A 71 7.29 7.33 -17.14
CA ILE A 71 7.15 6.68 -15.81
C ILE A 71 7.88 5.32 -15.72
N SER A 72 8.28 4.73 -16.85
CA SER A 72 9.18 3.58 -16.94
C SER A 72 10.54 4.04 -17.47
N PRO A 73 11.58 3.92 -16.64
CA PRO A 73 12.03 2.59 -16.27
C PRO A 73 11.96 2.34 -14.76
N GLY A 74 11.07 1.43 -14.35
CA GLY A 74 11.21 0.60 -13.13
C GLY A 74 11.11 1.27 -11.75
N LEU A 75 10.61 2.51 -11.63
CA LEU A 75 10.80 3.28 -10.39
C LEU A 75 9.56 3.75 -9.64
N GLU A 76 8.37 3.91 -10.23
CA GLU A 76 7.23 4.47 -9.48
C GLU A 76 6.16 3.44 -9.09
N PRO A 77 5.65 2.59 -10.00
CA PRO A 77 4.65 1.60 -9.61
C PRO A 77 5.22 0.45 -8.76
N GLU A 78 6.43 -0.01 -9.09
CA GLU A 78 7.18 -1.01 -8.33
C GLU A 78 7.56 -0.46 -6.96
N ALA A 79 8.02 0.80 -6.87
CA ALA A 79 8.31 1.45 -5.60
C ALA A 79 7.05 1.68 -4.76
N ALA A 80 5.91 1.99 -5.39
CA ALA A 80 4.64 2.07 -4.70
C ALA A 80 4.26 0.69 -4.10
N ARG A 81 4.37 -0.39 -4.87
CA ARG A 81 4.05 -1.73 -4.36
C ARG A 81 5.06 -2.23 -3.33
N ASP A 82 6.34 -1.92 -3.48
CA ASP A 82 7.40 -2.18 -2.49
C ASP A 82 7.12 -1.44 -1.18
N THR A 83 6.76 -0.15 -1.24
CA THR A 83 6.35 0.61 -0.05
C THR A 83 5.17 -0.06 0.65
N LEU A 84 4.17 -0.51 -0.12
CA LEU A 84 3.02 -1.22 0.44
C LEU A 84 3.40 -2.58 1.03
N LEU A 85 4.36 -3.30 0.42
CA LEU A 85 4.92 -4.55 0.98
C LEU A 85 5.62 -4.28 2.32
N ASP A 86 6.47 -3.25 2.38
CA ASP A 86 7.23 -2.89 3.58
C ASP A 86 6.30 -2.50 4.74
N VAL A 87 5.29 -1.66 4.47
CA VAL A 87 4.26 -1.33 5.45
C VAL A 87 3.55 -2.60 5.94
N THR A 88 3.16 -3.49 5.02
CA THR A 88 2.49 -4.75 5.38
C THR A 88 3.37 -5.62 6.29
N ARG A 89 4.67 -5.70 6.03
CA ARG A 89 5.64 -6.45 6.85
C ARG A 89 5.81 -5.86 8.25
N LEU A 90 5.76 -4.53 8.39
CA LEU A 90 5.93 -3.83 9.66
C LEU A 90 4.64 -3.78 10.51
N LEU A 91 3.46 -3.93 9.89
CA LEU A 91 2.19 -3.88 10.60
C LEU A 91 1.96 -5.11 11.51
N PRO A 92 1.28 -4.93 12.65
CA PRO A 92 0.82 -6.06 13.46
C PRO A 92 -0.28 -6.86 12.74
N PRO A 93 -0.52 -8.15 13.11
CA PRO A 93 -1.32 -9.08 12.31
C PRO A 93 -2.73 -8.63 11.92
N GLY A 94 -3.45 -7.93 12.81
CA GLY A 94 -4.81 -7.43 12.53
C GLY A 94 -4.83 -6.35 11.44
N PRO A 95 -4.20 -5.18 11.68
CA PRO A 95 -4.02 -4.13 10.67
C PRO A 95 -3.39 -4.62 9.36
N ARG A 96 -2.42 -5.53 9.44
CA ARG A 96 -1.81 -6.18 8.27
C ARG A 96 -2.87 -6.85 7.39
N ARG A 97 -3.71 -7.71 7.97
CA ARG A 97 -4.79 -8.41 7.25
C ARG A 97 -5.84 -7.47 6.67
N GLU A 98 -6.08 -6.32 7.29
CA GLU A 98 -6.97 -5.29 6.72
C GLU A 98 -6.35 -4.69 5.45
N LEU A 99 -5.07 -4.30 5.51
CA LEU A 99 -4.35 -3.77 4.36
C LEU A 99 -4.21 -4.80 3.25
N GLU A 100 -3.83 -6.05 3.56
CA GLU A 100 -3.74 -7.14 2.58
C GLU A 100 -5.07 -7.39 1.86
N ARG A 101 -6.20 -7.34 2.57
CA ARG A 101 -7.53 -7.48 1.95
C ARG A 101 -7.84 -6.35 0.98
N LEU A 102 -7.37 -5.14 1.27
CA LEU A 102 -7.53 -4.00 0.37
C LEU A 102 -6.63 -4.13 -0.87
N LEU A 103 -5.40 -4.62 -0.70
CA LEU A 103 -4.43 -4.79 -1.78
C LEU A 103 -4.76 -5.95 -2.70
N LYS A 104 -5.30 -7.05 -2.17
CA LYS A 104 -5.59 -8.27 -2.93
C LYS A 104 -6.31 -8.04 -4.27
N PRO A 105 -7.45 -7.33 -4.36
CA PRO A 105 -8.13 -7.13 -5.64
C PRO A 105 -7.30 -6.27 -6.62
N LEU A 106 -6.44 -5.38 -6.12
CA LEU A 106 -5.54 -4.56 -6.94
C LEU A 106 -4.41 -5.44 -7.51
N ASP A 107 -3.81 -6.27 -6.67
CA ASP A 107 -2.78 -7.24 -7.06
C ASP A 107 -3.33 -8.26 -8.08
N ASP A 108 -4.54 -8.77 -7.85
CA ASP A 108 -5.22 -9.67 -8.78
C ASP A 108 -5.49 -8.96 -10.13
N ASN A 109 -5.83 -7.66 -10.11
CA ASN A 109 -6.00 -6.87 -11.33
C ASN A 109 -4.68 -6.72 -12.11
N PHE A 110 -3.61 -6.33 -11.41
CA PHE A 110 -2.27 -6.21 -11.97
C PHE A 110 -1.82 -7.54 -12.60
N HIS A 111 -2.00 -8.65 -11.87
CA HIS A 111 -1.64 -9.98 -12.34
C HIS A 111 -2.36 -10.39 -13.62
N ARG A 112 -3.64 -10.03 -13.79
CA ARG A 112 -4.40 -10.31 -15.02
C ARG A 112 -3.96 -9.46 -16.22
N ARG A 113 -3.36 -8.30 -15.98
CA ARG A 113 -3.08 -7.28 -17.00
C ARG A 113 -1.60 -7.14 -17.36
N THR A 114 -0.78 -8.08 -16.90
CA THR A 114 0.67 -8.11 -17.12
C THR A 114 1.09 -9.53 -17.45
N THR A 115 2.10 -9.70 -18.29
CA THR A 115 2.66 -11.01 -18.62
C THR A 115 3.76 -11.35 -17.64
N PRO A 116 3.83 -12.59 -17.12
CA PRO A 116 4.99 -13.00 -16.35
C PRO A 116 6.23 -13.00 -17.25
N GLN A 117 7.31 -12.36 -16.79
CA GLN A 117 8.63 -12.56 -17.39
C GLN A 117 9.09 -13.99 -17.09
N PRO A 118 9.81 -14.67 -18.01
CA PRO A 118 10.40 -15.97 -17.72
C PRO A 118 11.38 -15.85 -16.55
N LEU A 119 11.01 -16.43 -15.40
CA LEU A 119 11.85 -16.39 -14.21
C LEU A 119 13.12 -17.24 -14.46
N HIS A 120 14.29 -16.63 -14.30
CA HIS A 120 15.56 -17.36 -14.38
C HIS A 120 15.93 -17.76 -12.94
N GLY A 121 15.54 -18.99 -12.56
CA GLY A 121 15.68 -19.63 -11.24
C GLY A 121 16.44 -18.89 -10.13
N GLY A 122 15.73 -18.59 -9.03
CA GLY A 122 16.30 -17.98 -7.81
C GLY A 122 15.63 -16.67 -7.37
N GLU A 123 14.61 -16.22 -8.11
CA GLU A 123 13.96 -14.92 -7.87
C GLU A 123 12.98 -14.93 -6.68
N ASP A 124 12.93 -13.79 -5.97
CA ASP A 124 12.11 -13.61 -4.77
C ASP A 124 10.61 -13.53 -5.15
N LEU A 125 9.89 -14.63 -4.93
CA LEU A 125 8.45 -14.70 -5.16
C LEU A 125 7.65 -13.67 -4.35
N THR A 126 8.22 -13.10 -3.28
CA THR A 126 7.56 -12.03 -2.51
C THR A 126 7.50 -10.71 -3.26
N ARG A 127 8.31 -10.54 -4.31
CA ARG A 127 8.38 -9.37 -5.20
C ARG A 127 7.96 -9.71 -6.64
N TRP A 128 7.04 -10.65 -6.80
CA TRP A 128 6.53 -11.14 -8.09
C TRP A 128 6.11 -10.03 -9.09
N TRP A 129 5.74 -8.82 -8.64
CA TRP A 129 5.39 -7.70 -9.53
C TRP A 129 6.57 -7.12 -10.31
N TRP A 130 7.81 -7.33 -9.84
CA TRP A 130 9.04 -6.93 -10.55
C TRP A 130 9.29 -7.78 -11.79
N HIS A 131 8.77 -9.01 -11.82
CA HIS A 131 9.03 -9.98 -12.88
C HIS A 131 7.86 -10.05 -13.85
N ARG A 132 7.27 -8.90 -14.21
CA ARG A 132 6.12 -8.85 -15.10
C ARG A 132 6.22 -7.72 -16.11
N ASP A 133 6.03 -8.07 -17.37
CA ASP A 133 5.94 -7.11 -18.46
C ASP A 133 4.55 -6.49 -18.51
N ARG A 134 4.57 -5.19 -18.75
CA ARG A 134 3.39 -4.34 -18.86
C ARG A 134 3.11 -3.95 -20.30
N GLU A 135 4.14 -3.97 -21.14
CA GLU A 135 4.12 -3.70 -22.58
C GLU A 135 4.06 -5.00 -23.39
N LEU A 136 3.43 -4.94 -24.57
CA LEU A 136 3.60 -5.89 -25.68
C LEU A 136 3.93 -5.12 -26.95
#